data_AF-A0A259RN95-F1
#
_entry.id   AF-A0A259RN95-F1
#
_cell.length_a   1.000
_cell.length_b   1.000
_cell.length_c   1.000
_cell.angle_alpha   90.00
_cell.angle_beta   90.00
_cell.angle_gamma   90.00
#
_symmetry.space_group_name_H-M   'P 1'
#
loop_
_entity.id
_entity.type
_entity.pdbx_description
1 polymer ?
#
loop_
_entity_poly.entity_id
_entity_poly.type
_entity_poly.pdbx_seq_one_letter_code
_entity_poly.pdbx_strand_id
1 'polypeptide(L)' 'VDEAVLLSDRIVMMTNGPAATVGEILTIDLPRPRDRLVLADNPTYNHYRHEVLKFLYEKQRKVAH' A
#
# COMPACT_ATOMS: atom_id res chain seq x y z
N VAL A 1 4.11 5.41 -2.68
CA VAL A 1 3.40 4.10 -2.59
C VAL A 1 4.37 2.99 -2.91
N ASP A 2 5.04 3.11 -4.06
CA ASP A 2 6.10 2.19 -4.53
C ASP A 2 7.14 1.89 -3.45
N GLU A 3 7.69 2.91 -2.80
CA GLU A 3 8.69 2.76 -1.74
C GLU A 3 8.15 2.00 -0.53
N ALA A 4 6.88 2.18 -0.18
CA ALA A 4 6.27 1.49 0.96
C ALA A 4 6.18 -0.02 0.68
N VAL A 5 5.79 -0.41 -0.54
CA VAL A 5 5.75 -1.82 -0.98
C VAL A 5 7.17 -2.39 -1.11
N LEU A 6 8.10 -1.61 -1.66
CA LEU A 6 9.48 -2.05 -1.86
C LEU A 6 10.21 -2.28 -0.53
N LEU A 7 10.01 -1.43 0.47
CA LEU A 7 10.84 -1.42 1.68
C LEU A 7 10.23 -2.16 2.88
N SER A 8 8.91 -2.32 2.91
CA SER A 8 8.20 -2.79 4.11
C SER A 8 7.75 -4.23 3.95
N ASP A 9 7.77 -5.00 5.04
CA ASP A 9 7.14 -6.32 5.08
C ASP A 9 5.67 -6.24 5.48
N ARG A 10 5.25 -5.10 6.06
CA ARG A 10 3.87 -4.77 6.41
C ARG A 10 3.61 -3.28 6.22
N ILE A 11 2.44 -2.94 5.68
CA ILE A 11 1.96 -1.57 5.52
C ILE A 11 0.68 -1.42 6.32
N VAL A 12 0.69 -0.51 7.29
CA VAL A 12 -0.50 -0.16 8.08
C VAL A 12 -1.10 1.10 7.48
N MET A 13 -2.32 0.99 6.96
CA MET A 13 -3.05 2.09 6.33
C MET A 13 -4.07 2.65 7.31
N MET A 14 -4.07 3.97 7.49
CA MET A 14 -4.89 4.66 8.48
C MET A 14 -6.12 5.33 7.83
N THR A 15 -7.20 5.49 8.61
CA THR A 15 -8.34 6.33 8.23
C THR A 15 -7.98 7.82 8.33
N ASN A 16 -8.83 8.69 7.78
CA ASN A 16 -8.55 10.14 7.72
C ASN A 16 -8.96 10.87 9.01
N GLY A 17 -8.28 11.98 9.29
CA GLY A 17 -8.66 12.95 10.32
C GLY A 17 -7.95 12.77 11.68
N PRO A 18 -8.18 13.70 12.63
CA PRO A 18 -7.47 13.73 13.92
C PRO A 18 -7.78 12.53 14.84
N ALA A 19 -8.88 11.81 14.58
CA ALA A 19 -9.24 10.56 15.28
C ALA A 19 -8.94 9.32 14.41
N ALA A 20 -7.94 9.40 13.53
CA ALA A 20 -7.55 8.31 12.64
C ALA A 20 -7.29 7.01 13.41
N THR A 21 -7.81 5.92 12.86
CA THR A 21 -7.64 4.56 13.33
C THR A 21 -6.99 3.72 12.24
N VAL A 22 -6.55 2.50 12.59
CA VAL A 22 -6.10 1.53 11.59
C VAL A 22 -7.29 1.15 10.72
N GLY A 23 -7.20 1.42 9.42
CA GLY A 23 -8.19 1.03 8.44
C GLY A 23 -7.94 -0.38 7.91
N GLU A 24 -6.69 -0.65 7.53
CA GLU A 24 -6.29 -1.94 6.96
C GLU A 24 -4.80 -2.19 7.19
N ILE A 25 -4.42 -3.47 7.26
CA ILE A 25 -3.02 -3.89 7.35
C ILE A 25 -2.74 -4.82 6.18
N LEU A 26 -1.83 -4.40 5.30
CA LEU A 26 -1.36 -5.19 4.18
C LEU A 26 -0.03 -5.85 4.51
N THR A 27 0.05 -7.17 4.37
CA THR A 27 1.30 -7.93 4.50
C THR A 27 1.94 -8.08 3.12
N ILE A 28 3.25 -7.82 3.04
CA ILE A 28 4.03 -7.86 1.80
C ILE A 28 4.90 -9.12 1.81
N ASP A 29 4.45 -10.16 1.10
CA ASP A 29 5.18 -11.41 0.96
C ASP A 29 6.04 -11.40 -0.31
N LEU A 30 6.98 -10.45 -0.35
CA LEU A 30 7.99 -10.36 -1.41
C LEU A 30 9.35 -10.70 -0.80
N PRO A 31 10.11 -11.66 -1.37
CA PRO A 31 11.42 -12.04 -0.86
C PRO A 31 12.42 -10.88 -0.95
N ARG A 32 13.40 -10.85 -0.05
CA ARG A 32 14.52 -9.89 -0.07
C ARG A 32 15.74 -10.53 -0.73
N PRO A 33 16.60 -9.77 -1.44
CA PRO A 33 16.52 -8.33 -1.70
C PRO A 33 15.48 -7.97 -2.77
N ARG A 34 14.83 -6.81 -2.63
CA ARG A 34 13.83 -6.30 -3.58
C ARG A 34 14.46 -5.22 -4.44
N ASP A 35 14.64 -5.53 -5.73
CA ASP A 35 15.15 -4.57 -6.72
C ASP A 35 13.99 -3.95 -7.50
N ARG A 36 13.96 -2.61 -7.58
CA ARG A 36 12.87 -1.88 -8.22
C ARG A 36 12.77 -2.16 -9.72
N LEU A 37 13.89 -2.29 -10.41
CA LEU A 37 13.92 -2.55 -11.86
C LEU A 37 13.44 -3.97 -12.16
N VAL A 38 13.84 -4.94 -11.33
CA VAL A 38 13.40 -6.34 -11.48
C VAL A 38 11.90 -6.48 -11.17
N LEU A 39 11.39 -5.75 -10.18
CA LEU A 39 10.00 -5.87 -9.74
C LEU A 39 9.00 -5.01 -10.54
N ALA A 40 9.45 -4.13 -11.43
CA ALA A 40 8.59 -3.21 -12.16
C ALA A 40 7.41 -3.93 -12.87
N ASP A 41 7.68 -5.08 -13.49
CA ASP A 41 6.69 -5.89 -14.20
C ASP A 41 6.20 -7.11 -13.39
N ASN A 42 6.61 -7.23 -12.11
CA ASN A 42 6.18 -8.33 -11.27
C ASN A 42 4.70 -8.16 -10.86
N PRO A 43 3.83 -9.14 -11.15
CA PRO A 43 2.39 -9.01 -10.91
C PRO A 43 2.05 -8.91 -9.41
N THR A 44 2.80 -9.59 -8.54
CA THR A 44 2.60 -9.53 -7.09
C THR A 44 2.98 -8.16 -6.53
N TYR A 45 4.10 -7.58 -7.00
CA TYR A 45 4.48 -6.21 -6.63
C TYR A 45 3.44 -5.19 -7.08
N ASN A 46 2.95 -5.31 -8.32
CA ASN A 46 1.92 -4.43 -8.86
C ASN A 46 0.57 -4.61 -8.14
N HIS A 47 0.23 -5.83 -7.72
CA HIS A 47 -0.95 -6.09 -6.88
C HIS A 47 -0.87 -5.32 -5.55
N TYR A 48 0.24 -5.43 -4.81
CA TYR A 48 0.38 -4.70 -3.55
C TYR A 48 0.33 -3.18 -3.71
N ARG A 49 0.93 -2.65 -4.78
CA ARG A 49 0.80 -1.22 -5.12
C ARG A 49 -0.65 -0.84 -5.36
N HIS A 50 -1.39 -1.68 -6.08
CA HIS A 50 -2.79 -1.45 -6.38
C HIS A 50 -3.66 -1.44 -5.12
N GLU A 51 -3.46 -2.37 -4.18
CA GLU A 51 -4.21 -2.40 -2.92
C GLU A 51 -4.00 -1.12 -2.10
N VAL A 52 -2.75 -0.64 -1.99
CA VAL A 52 -2.46 0.62 -1.30
C VAL A 52 -3.13 1.80 -1.99
N LEU A 53 -3.03 1.90 -3.33
CA LEU A 53 -3.66 2.98 -4.08
C LEU A 53 -5.19 2.94 -3.96
N LYS A 54 -5.78 1.76 -4.07
CA LYS A 54 -7.22 1.54 -3.93
C LYS A 54 -7.72 2.02 -2.57
N PHE A 55 -7.04 1.64 -1.49
CA PHE A 55 -7.38 2.13 -0.15
C PHE A 55 -7.36 3.66 -0.10
N LEU A 56 -6.30 4.29 -0.60
CA LEU A 56 -6.18 5.76 -0.59
C LEU A 56 -7.30 6.43 -1.38
N TYR A 57 -7.64 5.93 -2.58
CA TYR A 57 -8.72 6.45 -3.40
C TYR A 57 -10.10 6.31 -2.74
N GLU A 58 -10.39 5.16 -2.15
CA GLU A 58 -11.66 4.93 -1.45
C GLU A 58 -11.84 5.88 -0.26
N LYS A 59 -10.76 6.18 0.47
CA LYS A 59 -10.80 7.12 1.60
C LYS A 59 -10.86 8.57 1.15
N GLN A 60 -10.24 8.94 0.04
CA GLN A 60 -10.35 10.29 -0.52
C GLN A 60 -11.80 10.61 -0.93
N ARG A 61 -12.53 9.65 -1.54
CA ARG A 61 -13.94 9.85 -1.92
C ARG A 61 -14.88 10.02 -0.73
N LYS A 62 -14.58 9.40 0.42
CA LYS A 62 -15.42 9.48 1.63
C LYS A 62 -15.32 10.82 2.37
N VAL A 63 -14.31 11.64 2.08
CA VAL A 63 -14.14 12.97 2.71
C VAL A 63 -14.83 14.08 1.92
N ALA A 64 -15.16 13.85 0.65
CA ALA A 64 -15.75 14.85 -0.25
C ALA A 64 -17.30 14.93 -0.19
N HIS A 65 -17.92 14.32 0.82
CA HIS A 65 -19.36 14.35 1.10
C HIS A 65 -19.59 14.73 2.56
#